data_AF-A0AAE1AHR8-F1
#
_entry.id   AF-A0AAE1AHR8-F1
#
_cell.length_a   1.000
_cell.length_b   1.000
_cell.length_c   1.000
_cell.angle_alpha   90.00
_cell.angle_beta   90.00
_cell.angle_gamma   90.00
#
_symmetry.space_group_name_H-M   'P 1'
#
loop_
_entity.id
_entity.type
_entity.pdbx_description
1 polymer ?
#
loop_
_entity_poly.entity_id
_entity_poly.type
_entity_poly.pdbx_seq_one_letter_code
_entity_poly.pdbx_strand_id
1 'polypeptide(L)' 'MASRLDLTGRPKTFDVHGDPSTIGERWKKYIRGFQLYIDGRAITKSFQKYSLLLSFAGEDVQDIFETLVWQ' A
#
# COMPACT_ATOMS: atom_id res chain seq x y z
N MET A 1 -18.94 -1.07 15.32
CA MET A 1 -18.56 0.36 15.20
C MET A 1 -17.30 0.43 14.35
N ALA A 2 -17.36 1.01 13.15
CA ALA A 2 -16.17 1.19 12.32
C ALA A 2 -15.40 2.39 12.85
N SER A 3 -14.36 2.14 13.64
CA SER A 3 -13.42 3.19 14.05
C SER A 3 -12.87 3.84 12.79
N ARG A 4 -13.15 5.12 12.57
CA ARG A 4 -12.56 5.90 11.47
C ARG A 4 -11.05 5.75 11.60
N LEU A 5 -10.41 5.11 10.63
CA LEU A 5 -8.97 5.07 10.54
C LEU A 5 -8.49 6.51 10.43
N ASP A 6 -7.88 7.03 11.49
CA ASP A 6 -7.16 8.29 11.45
C ASP A 6 -6.15 8.21 10.29
N LEU A 7 -6.18 9.14 9.33
CA LEU A 7 -5.33 9.10 8.14
C LEU A 7 -3.97 9.78 8.38
N THR A 8 -3.72 10.30 9.57
CA THR A 8 -2.43 10.87 9.93
C THR A 8 -1.32 9.81 9.81
N GLY A 9 -0.22 10.20 9.14
CA GLY A 9 0.92 9.31 8.88
C GLY A 9 0.71 8.28 7.77
N ARG A 10 -0.37 8.35 6.99
CA ARG A 10 -0.57 7.48 5.82
C ARG A 10 0.59 7.66 4.81
N PRO A 11 1.16 6.58 4.24
CA PRO A 11 2.09 6.68 3.13
C PRO A 11 1.48 7.41 1.93
N LYS A 12 2.27 8.22 1.23
CA LYS A 12 1.84 8.80 -0.06
C LYS A 12 1.50 7.66 -1.03
N THR A 13 0.53 7.89 -1.90
CA THR A 13 0.19 6.96 -2.99
C THR A 13 1.43 6.60 -3.81
N PHE A 14 1.45 5.38 -4.34
CA PHE A 14 2.56 4.91 -5.14
C PHE A 14 2.43 5.43 -6.56
N ASP A 15 3.46 6.08 -7.07
CA ASP A 15 3.50 6.57 -8.45
C ASP A 15 4.02 5.46 -9.37
N VAL A 16 3.08 4.77 -10.03
CA VAL A 16 3.36 3.71 -11.01
C VAL A 16 3.92 4.23 -12.33
N HIS A 17 3.74 5.52 -12.64
CA HIS A 17 4.05 6.10 -13.96
C HIS A 17 5.37 6.88 -14.00
N GLY A 18 6.02 7.10 -12.85
CA GLY A 18 7.37 7.67 -12.83
C GLY A 18 8.42 6.74 -13.45
N ASP A 19 9.69 7.12 -13.32
CA ASP A 19 10.82 6.43 -13.98
C ASP A 19 10.78 4.89 -13.80
N PRO A 20 10.63 4.12 -14.90
CA PRO A 20 10.60 2.65 -14.86
C PRO A 20 11.89 2.03 -14.33
N SER A 21 13.05 2.67 -14.53
CA SER A 21 14.35 2.15 -14.08
C SER A 21 14.49 2.13 -12.55
N THR A 22 13.68 2.93 -11.85
CA THR A 22 13.70 3.06 -10.39
C THR A 22 12.46 2.49 -9.70
N ILE A 23 11.51 1.90 -10.45
CA ILE A 23 10.22 1.45 -9.91
C ILE A 23 10.37 0.47 -8.73
N GLY A 24 11.31 -0.47 -8.81
CA GLY A 24 11.57 -1.44 -7.75
C GLY A 24 12.09 -0.80 -6.46
N GLU A 25 12.95 0.20 -6.56
CA GLU A 25 13.46 0.93 -5.40
C GLU A 25 12.39 1.80 -4.75
N ARG A 26 11.60 2.50 -5.58
CA ARG A 26 10.45 3.29 -5.12
C ARG A 26 9.43 2.39 -4.42
N TRP A 27 9.16 1.19 -4.96
CA TRP A 27 8.26 0.23 -4.35
C TRP A 27 8.77 -0.24 -2.98
N LYS A 28 10.06 -0.60 -2.86
CA LYS A 28 10.68 -0.96 -1.58
C LYS A 28 10.53 0.15 -0.54
N LYS A 29 10.75 1.41 -0.95
CA LYS A 29 10.58 2.58 -0.06
C LYS A 29 9.13 2.75 0.38
N TYR A 30 8.18 2.58 -0.54
CA TYR A 30 6.74 2.62 -0.24
C TYR A 30 6.35 1.51 0.76
N ILE A 31 6.73 0.26 0.51
CA ILE A 31 6.48 -0.87 1.41
C ILE A 31 7.08 -0.63 2.79
N ARG A 32 8.30 -0.09 2.88
CA ARG A 32 8.91 0.25 4.17
C ARG A 32 8.08 1.28 4.94
N GLY A 33 7.60 2.32 4.27
CA GLY A 33 6.71 3.32 4.89
C GLY A 33 5.38 2.71 5.35
N PHE A 34 4.81 1.84 4.53
CA PHE A 34 3.60 1.10 4.87
C PHE A 34 3.80 0.18 6.08
N GLN A 35 4.93 -0.53 6.15
CA GLN A 35 5.27 -1.42 7.26
C GLN A 35 5.35 -0.65 8.59
N LEU A 36 6.03 0.51 8.59
CA LEU A 36 6.08 1.38 9.77
C LEU A 36 4.69 1.85 10.22
N TYR A 37 3.81 2.15 9.27
CA TYR A 37 2.42 2.55 9.58
C TYR A 37 1.63 1.42 10.24
N ILE A 38 1.69 0.19 9.71
CA ILE A 38 0.94 -0.94 10.27
C ILE A 38 1.51 -1.41 11.61
N ASP A 39 2.83 -1.33 11.80
CA ASP A 39 3.50 -1.70 13.05
C ASP A 39 3.15 -0.70 14.16
N GLY A 40 3.18 0.61 13.87
CA GLY A 40 2.77 1.65 14.81
C GLY A 40 1.31 1.58 15.23
N ARG A 41 0.47 0.85 14.48
CA ARG A 41 -0.96 0.65 14.76
C ARG A 41 -1.32 -0.76 15.20
N ALA A 42 -0.32 -1.61 15.45
CA ALA A 42 -0.49 -3.01 15.84
C ALA A 42 -1.44 -3.80 14.92
N ILE A 43 -1.43 -3.51 13.61
CA ILE A 43 -2.25 -4.21 12.62
C ILE A 43 -1.58 -5.53 12.29
N THR A 44 -2.09 -6.63 12.82
CA THR A 44 -1.46 -7.96 12.71
C THR A 44 -2.13 -8.88 11.71
N LYS A 45 -3.42 -8.68 11.42
CA LYS A 45 -4.21 -9.56 10.55
C LYS A 45 -3.80 -9.41 9.08
N SER A 46 -3.40 -10.52 8.45
CA SER A 46 -2.90 -10.53 7.06
C SER A 46 -3.88 -9.94 6.05
N PHE A 47 -5.18 -10.26 6.16
CA PHE A 47 -6.21 -9.69 5.29
C PHE A 47 -6.32 -8.16 5.44
N GLN A 48 -6.18 -7.64 6.67
CA GLN A 48 -6.22 -6.19 6.90
C GLN A 48 -4.98 -5.50 6.33
N LYS A 49 -3.80 -6.10 6.47
CA LYS A 49 -2.56 -5.59 5.86
C LYS A 49 -2.69 -5.50 4.34
N TYR A 50 -3.21 -6.55 3.70
CA TYR A 50 -3.41 -6.59 2.25
C TYR A 50 -4.42 -5.53 1.78
N SER A 51 -5.59 -5.49 2.40
CA SER A 51 -6.63 -4.50 2.08
C SER A 51 -6.13 -3.06 2.26
N LEU A 52 -5.38 -2.77 3.32
CA LEU A 52 -4.81 -1.45 3.55
C LEU A 52 -3.70 -1.09 2.57
N LEU A 53 -2.84 -2.06 2.19
CA LEU A 53 -1.77 -1.84 1.23
C LEU A 53 -2.35 -1.36 -0.11
N LEU A 54 -3.34 -2.09 -0.62
CA LEU A 54 -4.03 -1.78 -1.87
C LEU A 54 -4.82 -0.47 -1.80
N SER A 55 -5.59 -0.27 -0.73
CA SER A 55 -6.35 0.97 -0.52
C SER A 55 -5.43 2.19 -0.46
N PHE A 56 -4.21 2.02 0.04
CA PHE A 56 -3.27 3.12 0.20
C PHE A 56 -2.42 3.39 -1.04
N ALA A 57 -2.11 2.35 -1.82
CA ALA A 57 -1.23 2.43 -2.97
C ALA A 57 -1.84 3.25 -4.11
N GLY A 58 -3.16 3.16 -4.30
CA GLY A 58 -3.90 3.87 -5.35
C GLY A 58 -4.53 2.91 -6.35
N GLU A 59 -5.45 3.43 -7.17
CA GLU A 59 -6.22 2.65 -8.16
C GLU A 59 -5.30 1.95 -9.16
N ASP A 60 -4.27 2.62 -9.68
CA ASP A 60 -3.36 2.00 -10.67
C ASP A 60 -2.66 0.74 -10.13
N VAL A 61 -2.34 0.70 -8.83
CA VAL A 61 -1.75 -0.48 -8.21
C VAL A 61 -2.80 -1.56 -7.98
N GLN A 62 -4.04 -1.18 -7.65
CA GLN A 62 -5.15 -2.12 -7.53
C GLN A 62 -5.40 -2.82 -8.87
N ASP A 63 -5.47 -2.05 -9.96
CA ASP A 63 -5.67 -2.58 -11.31
C ASP A 63 -4.59 -3.60 -11.71
N ILE A 64 -3.32 -3.31 -11.39
CA ILE A 64 -2.21 -4.26 -11.62
C ILE A 64 -2.41 -5.54 -10.82
N PHE A 65 -2.75 -5.44 -9.54
CA PHE A 65 -2.96 -6.62 -8.68
C PHE A 65 -4.18 -7.42 -9.12
N GLU A 66 -5.27 -6.77 -9.50
CA GLU A 66 -6.45 -7.45 -10.04
C GLU A 66 -6.09 -8.17 -11.35
N THR A 67 -5.42 -7.50 -12.28
CA THR A 67 -5.01 -8.10 -13.56
C THR A 67 -4.10 -9.31 -13.38
N LEU A 68 -3.18 -9.28 -12.40
CA LEU A 68 -2.25 -10.38 -12.11
C LEU A 68 -2.89 -11.54 -11.33
N VAL A 69 -3.94 -11.31 -10.54
CA VAL A 69 -4.65 -12.36 -9.78
C VAL A 69 -5.53 -13.23 -10.68
N TRP A 70 -5.90 -12.75 -11.87
CA TRP A 70 -6.70 -13.50 -12.85
C TRP A 70 -5.88 -14.27 -13.91
N GLN A 71 -4.58 -14.49 -13.71
CA GLN A 71 -3.74 -15.40 -14.52
C GLN A 71 -3.28 -16.61 -13.72
#